data_AF-A0AAD5I796-F1
#
_entry.id   AF-A0AAD5I796-F1
#
_cell.length_a   1.000
_cell.length_b   1.000
_cell.length_c   1.000
_cell.angle_alpha   90.00
_cell.angle_beta   90.00
_cell.angle_gamma   90.00
#
_symmetry.space_group_name_H-M   'P 1'
#
loop_
_entity.id
_entity.type
_entity.pdbx_description
1 polymer ?
#
loop_
_entity_poly.entity_id
_entity_poly.type
_entity_poly.pdbx_seq_one_letter_code
_entity_poly.pdbx_strand_id
1 'polypeptide(L)'
;MAFEREFLTQWGPSSVVNHHGQLAKLKQEGRVLVYIEEFRQLQILVRGWSEESLLGTFIEGLKPWLVREMKLKQPQRLTEAMRMAGILEDSYYSDKKLFKESSRSKNFKSESTKDS
;
A
#
# COMPACT_ATOMS: atom_id res chain seq x y z
N MET A 1 -22.66 40.12 -12.66
CA MET A 1 -22.37 38.75 -12.19
C MET A 1 -21.58 37.95 -13.24
N ALA A 2 -20.39 38.43 -13.63
CA ALA A 2 -19.52 37.76 -14.61
C ALA A 2 -18.34 37.03 -13.90
N PHE A 3 -17.79 37.65 -12.85
CA PHE A 3 -16.66 37.12 -12.08
C PHE A 3 -16.92 35.75 -11.44
N GLU A 4 -18.08 35.55 -10.80
CA GLU A 4 -18.42 34.26 -10.17
C GLU A 4 -18.55 33.12 -11.20
N ARG A 5 -19.01 33.42 -12.42
CA ARG A 5 -19.18 32.40 -13.47
C ARG A 5 -17.85 32.00 -14.07
N GLU A 6 -16.95 32.96 -14.31
CA GLU A 6 -15.58 32.67 -14.79
C GLU A 6 -14.77 31.92 -13.74
N PHE A 7 -14.91 32.28 -12.45
CA PHE A 7 -14.25 31.57 -11.37
C PHE A 7 -14.74 30.12 -11.25
N LEU A 8 -16.05 29.87 -11.32
CA LEU A 8 -16.59 28.50 -11.33
C LEU A 8 -16.28 27.74 -12.63
N THR A 9 -15.96 28.42 -13.72
CA THR A 9 -15.56 27.75 -14.98
C THR A 9 -14.08 27.35 -14.95
N GLN A 10 -13.21 28.14 -14.31
CA GLN A 10 -11.80 27.79 -14.11
C GLN A 10 -11.52 26.92 -12.87
N TRP A 11 -12.34 27.08 -11.81
CA TRP A 11 -12.12 26.52 -10.46
C TRP A 11 -13.36 25.85 -9.87
N GLY A 12 -14.48 25.78 -10.60
CA GLY A 12 -15.61 24.98 -10.16
C GLY A 12 -15.19 23.52 -10.04
N PRO A 13 -15.92 22.73 -9.24
CA PRO A 13 -15.64 21.31 -9.09
C PRO A 13 -15.84 20.67 -10.46
N SER A 14 -14.75 20.58 -11.21
CA SER A 14 -14.66 19.75 -12.39
C SER A 14 -14.97 18.35 -11.87
N SER A 15 -16.19 17.90 -12.12
CA SER A 15 -16.63 16.53 -11.90
C SER A 15 -15.90 15.56 -12.84
N VAL A 16 -14.91 16.04 -13.59
CA VAL A 16 -13.88 15.21 -14.21
C VAL A 16 -13.05 14.59 -13.10
N VAL A 17 -13.49 13.41 -12.69
CA VAL A 17 -12.78 12.50 -11.80
C VAL A 17 -11.31 12.44 -12.23
N ASN A 18 -10.43 13.06 -11.45
CA ASN A 18 -9.00 13.11 -11.77
C ASN A 18 -8.36 11.78 -11.37
N HIS A 19 -8.45 10.78 -12.26
CA HIS A 19 -7.85 9.46 -12.05
C HIS A 19 -6.32 9.53 -11.88
N HIS A 20 -5.66 10.48 -12.56
CA HIS A 20 -4.21 10.71 -12.42
C HIS A 20 -3.86 11.18 -11.00
N GLY A 21 -4.63 12.13 -10.47
CA GLY A 21 -4.47 12.62 -9.10
C GLY A 21 -4.81 11.57 -8.05
N GLN A 22 -5.80 10.71 -8.31
CA GLN A 22 -6.12 9.58 -7.44
C GLN A 22 -4.99 8.55 -7.42
N LEU A 23 -4.45 8.17 -8.58
CA LEU A 23 -3.33 7.23 -8.66
C LEU A 23 -2.08 7.77 -7.94
N ALA A 24 -1.75 9.05 -8.13
CA ALA A 24 -0.61 9.69 -7.47
C ALA A 24 -0.76 9.80 -5.94
N LYS A 25 -2.00 9.90 -5.44
CA LYS A 25 -2.30 10.04 -4.02
C LYS A 25 -2.65 8.72 -3.34
N LEU A 26 -2.81 7.63 -4.09
CA LEU A 26 -3.19 6.33 -3.54
C LEU A 26 -2.13 5.86 -2.54
N LYS A 27 -2.55 5.58 -1.31
CA LYS A 27 -1.70 5.08 -0.23
C LYS A 27 -2.25 3.77 0.31
N GLN A 28 -1.36 2.88 0.70
CA GLN A 28 -1.71 1.63 1.35
C GLN A 28 -2.16 1.88 2.79
N GLU A 29 -3.46 1.83 3.04
CA GLU A 29 -4.03 1.90 4.40
C GLU A 29 -4.10 0.51 5.06
N GLY A 30 -4.53 -0.49 4.29
CA GLY A 30 -4.80 -1.86 4.75
C GLY A 30 -3.77 -2.89 4.29
N ARG A 31 -4.27 -4.06 3.88
CA ARG A 31 -3.45 -5.12 3.27
C ARG A 31 -2.95 -4.68 1.89
N VAL A 32 -1.74 -5.07 1.55
CA VAL A 32 -1.08 -4.74 0.29
C VAL A 32 -1.85 -5.28 -0.92
N LEU A 33 -2.55 -6.42 -0.78
CA LEU A 33 -3.38 -6.97 -1.85
C LEU A 33 -4.54 -6.05 -2.24
N VAL A 34 -5.17 -5.39 -1.26
CA VAL A 34 -6.26 -4.43 -1.52
C VAL A 34 -5.70 -3.22 -2.26
N TYR A 35 -4.57 -2.69 -1.79
CA TYR A 35 -3.87 -1.59 -2.44
C TYR A 35 -3.44 -1.93 -3.88
N ILE A 36 -2.94 -3.14 -4.15
CA ILE A 36 -2.57 -3.59 -5.50
C ILE A 36 -3.79 -3.58 -6.42
N GLU A 37 -4.95 -4.04 -5.95
CA GLU A 37 -6.18 -4.08 -6.74
C GLU A 37 -6.67 -2.67 -7.09
N GLU A 38 -6.73 -1.78 -6.10
CA GLU A 38 -7.08 -0.37 -6.30
C GLU A 38 -6.12 0.33 -7.27
N PHE A 39 -4.81 0.08 -7.11
CA PHE A 39 -3.79 0.63 -8.00
C PHE A 39 -4.00 0.16 -9.44
N ARG A 40 -4.31 -1.13 -9.66
CA ARG A 40 -4.60 -1.68 -11.00
C ARG A 40 -5.83 -1.05 -11.63
N GLN A 41 -6.89 -0.87 -10.85
CA GLN A 41 -8.11 -0.22 -11.35
C GLN A 41 -7.82 1.21 -11.80
N LEU A 42 -7.09 1.99 -11.00
CA LEU A 42 -6.67 3.34 -11.38
C LEU A 42 -5.70 3.35 -12.55
N GLN A 43 -4.78 2.38 -12.64
CA GLN A 43 -3.80 2.26 -13.72
C GLN A 43 -4.49 2.11 -15.09
N ILE A 44 -5.59 1.35 -15.17
CA ILE A 44 -6.34 1.16 -16.43
C ILE A 44 -7.05 2.46 -16.86
N LEU A 45 -7.41 3.31 -15.89
CA LEU A 45 -8.15 4.55 -16.12
C LEU A 45 -7.26 5.74 -16.48
N VAL A 46 -5.96 5.68 -16.19
CA VAL A 46 -4.99 6.72 -16.54
C VAL A 46 -4.29 6.40 -17.86
N ARG A 47 -3.92 7.44 -18.62
CA ARG A 47 -3.13 7.31 -19.87
C ARG A 47 -1.83 8.11 -19.78
N GLY A 48 -0.82 7.76 -20.58
CA GLY A 48 0.41 8.56 -20.70
C GLY A 48 1.41 8.44 -19.53
N TRP A 49 1.21 7.48 -18.62
CA TRP A 49 2.21 7.15 -17.61
C TRP A 49 3.24 6.16 -18.16
N SER A 50 4.53 6.41 -17.92
CA SER A 50 5.57 5.41 -18.17
C SER A 50 5.54 4.31 -17.10
N GLU A 51 6.08 3.14 -17.41
CA GLU A 51 6.20 2.06 -16.42
C GLU A 51 7.05 2.50 -15.21
N GLU A 52 8.11 3.28 -15.45
CA GLU A 52 8.95 3.84 -14.38
C GLU A 52 8.16 4.77 -13.45
N SER A 53 7.32 5.65 -14.00
CA SER A 53 6.47 6.53 -13.19
C SER A 53 5.44 5.74 -12.39
N LEU A 54 4.81 4.72 -12.99
CA LEU A 54 3.88 3.84 -12.29
C LEU A 54 4.57 3.06 -11.17
N LEU A 55 5.78 2.55 -11.43
CA LEU A 55 6.58 1.84 -10.45
C LEU A 55 6.96 2.75 -9.29
N GLY A 56 7.46 3.96 -9.58
CA GLY A 56 7.83 4.95 -8.57
C GLY A 56 6.63 5.30 -7.68
N THR A 57 5.50 5.65 -8.29
CA THR A 57 4.27 5.97 -7.55
C THR A 57 3.72 4.77 -6.77
N PHE A 58 3.78 3.57 -7.34
CA PHE A 58 3.36 2.35 -6.63
C PHE A 58 4.20 2.14 -5.37
N ILE A 59 5.53 2.23 -5.48
CA ILE A 59 6.44 2.06 -4.34
C ILE A 59 6.19 3.15 -3.30
N GLU A 60 6.08 4.42 -3.71
CA GLU A 60 5.82 5.55 -2.80
C GLU A 60 4.46 5.49 -2.10
N GLY A 61 3.49 4.77 -2.67
CA GLY A 61 2.19 4.54 -2.07
C GLY A 61 2.15 3.43 -1.03
N LEU A 62 3.17 2.57 -0.95
CA LEU A 62 3.25 1.50 0.05
C LEU A 62 3.48 2.04 1.48
N LYS A 63 3.24 1.18 2.48
CA LYS A 63 3.60 1.49 3.87
C LYS A 63 5.11 1.79 4.00
N PRO A 64 5.53 2.68 4.93
CA PRO A 64 6.93 3.09 5.05
C PRO A 64 7.95 1.95 5.19
N TRP A 65 7.58 0.87 5.88
CA TRP A 65 8.44 -0.29 6.05
C TRP A 65 8.59 -1.10 4.76
N LEU A 66 7.51 -1.23 3.95
CA LEU A 66 7.56 -1.86 2.63
C LEU A 66 8.35 -1.02 1.64
N VAL A 67 8.21 0.31 1.68
CA VAL A 67 9.00 1.24 0.86
C VAL A 67 10.50 0.99 1.08
N ARG A 68 10.94 0.83 2.33
CA ARG A 68 12.33 0.54 2.66
C ARG A 68 12.78 -0.79 2.04
N GLU A 69 12.00 -1.85 2.21
CA GLU A 69 12.31 -3.17 1.62
C GLU A 69 12.35 -3.13 0.09
N MET A 70 11.41 -2.42 -0.56
CA MET A 70 11.40 -2.23 -2.01
C MET A 70 12.64 -1.49 -2.49
N LYS A 71 13.09 -0.45 -1.78
CA LYS A 71 14.32 0.29 -2.11
C LYS A 71 15.58 -0.57 -1.99
N LEU A 72 15.60 -1.54 -1.09
CA LEU A 72 16.70 -2.49 -0.95
C LEU A 72 16.70 -3.52 -2.09
N LYS A 73 15.53 -4.00 -2.50
CA LYS A 73 15.40 -5.02 -3.56
C LYS A 73 15.44 -4.46 -4.98
N GLN A 74 15.13 -3.18 -5.17
CA GLN A 74 15.15 -2.47 -6.45
C GLN A 74 14.40 -3.20 -7.58
N PRO A 75 13.07 -3.41 -7.46
CA PRO A 75 12.27 -3.92 -8.58
C PRO A 75 12.49 -3.11 -9.86
N GLN A 76 12.53 -3.79 -11.00
CA GLN A 76 12.67 -3.12 -12.30
C GLN A 76 11.33 -3.00 -13.03
N ARG A 77 10.33 -3.79 -12.61
CA ARG A 77 9.01 -3.83 -13.25
C ARG A 77 7.89 -3.64 -12.24
N LEU A 78 6.79 -3.03 -12.68
CA LEU A 78 5.63 -2.80 -11.82
C LEU A 78 5.03 -4.12 -11.30
N THR A 79 4.91 -5.12 -12.17
CA THR A 79 4.38 -6.45 -11.82
C THR A 79 5.25 -7.18 -10.80
N GLU A 80 6.57 -7.02 -10.92
CA GLU A 80 7.54 -7.56 -9.97
C GLU A 80 7.40 -6.89 -8.60
N ALA A 81 7.30 -5.56 -8.56
CA ALA A 81 7.08 -4.80 -7.33
C ALA A 81 5.78 -5.22 -6.62
N MET A 82 4.68 -5.38 -7.37
CA MET A 82 3.41 -5.86 -6.82
C MET A 82 3.55 -7.25 -6.16
N ARG A 83 4.19 -8.21 -6.86
CA ARG A 83 4.41 -9.55 -6.34
C ARG A 83 5.29 -9.53 -5.08
N MET A 84 6.40 -8.79 -5.12
CA MET A 84 7.32 -8.71 -3.98
C MET A 84 6.67 -8.06 -2.77
N ALA A 85 5.88 -6.99 -2.96
CA ALA A 85 5.16 -6.33 -1.88
C ALA A 85 4.18 -7.29 -1.18
N GLY A 86 3.48 -8.13 -1.96
CA GLY A 86 2.65 -9.22 -1.45
C GLY A 86 3.42 -10.20 -0.55
N ILE A 87 4.52 -10.75 -1.06
CA ILE A 87 5.35 -11.73 -0.34
C ILE A 87 5.91 -11.16 0.97
N LEU A 88 6.40 -9.91 0.94
CA LEU A 88 6.97 -9.26 2.12
C LEU A 88 5.93 -8.98 3.21
N GLU A 89 4.71 -8.61 2.83
CA GLU A 89 3.65 -8.42 3.80
C GLU A 89 3.20 -9.75 4.42
N ASP A 90 3.07 -10.80 3.62
CA ASP A 90 2.72 -12.13 4.12
C ASP A 90 3.80 -12.71 5.04
N SER A 91 5.09 -12.55 4.70
CA SER A 91 6.19 -12.98 5.58
C SER A 91 6.16 -12.21 6.90
N TYR A 92 5.95 -10.89 6.85
CA TYR A 92 5.88 -10.04 8.05
C TYR A 92 4.76 -10.44 9.02
N TYR A 93 3.57 -10.77 8.50
CA TYR A 93 2.47 -11.24 9.35
C TYR A 93 2.65 -12.68 9.84
N SER A 94 3.30 -13.54 9.06
CA SER A 94 3.61 -14.92 9.45
C SER A 94 4.62 -14.96 10.61
N ASP A 95 5.69 -14.17 10.52
CA ASP A 95 6.68 -14.04 11.59
C ASP A 95 6.04 -13.53 12.88
N LYS A 96 5.17 -12.51 12.79
CA LYS A 96 4.43 -12.00 13.96
C LYS A 96 3.53 -13.05 14.62
N LYS A 97 2.93 -13.97 13.86
CA LYS A 97 2.15 -15.08 14.43
C LYS A 97 3.05 -16.03 15.21
N LEU A 98 4.18 -16.42 14.64
CA LEU A 98 5.17 -17.31 15.29
C LEU A 98 5.69 -16.72 16.60
N PHE A 99 6.00 -15.41 16.63
CA PHE A 99 6.42 -14.73 17.86
C PHE A 99 5.32 -14.67 18.93
N LYS A 100 4.05 -14.51 18.53
CA LYS A 100 2.90 -14.46 19.45
C LYS A 100 2.56 -15.84 20.06
N GLU A 101 2.79 -16.92 19.30
CA GLU A 101 2.53 -18.28 19.77
C GLU A 101 3.63 -18.77 20.74
N SER A 102 4.89 -18.45 20.44
CA SER A 102 6.03 -18.73 21.32
C SER A 102 5.92 -18.07 22.71
N SER A 103 5.36 -16.85 22.77
CA SER A 103 5.14 -16.13 24.03
C SER A 103 3.95 -16.67 24.84
N ARG A 104 2.94 -17.26 24.19
CA ARG A 104 1.81 -17.91 24.87
C ARG A 104 2.21 -19.22 25.54
N SER A 105 3.09 -20.00 24.91
CA SER A 105 3.56 -21.30 25.42
C SER A 105 4.45 -21.19 26.67
N LYS A 106 5.07 -20.03 26.93
CA LYS A 106 5.85 -19.81 28.17
C LYS A 106 4.96 -19.54 29.39
N ASN A 107 3.72 -19.09 29.20
CA ASN A 107 2.82 -18.73 30.29
C ASN A 107 2.06 -19.92 30.90
N PHE A 108 2.06 -21.07 30.23
CA PHE A 108 1.40 -22.30 30.73
C PHE A 108 2.30 -23.19 31.59
N LYS A 109 3.59 -22.88 31.74
CA LYS A 109 4.56 -23.74 32.46
C LYS A 109 4.93 -23.26 33.86
N SER A 110 4.36 -22.15 34.35
CA SER A 110 4.68 -21.55 35.65
C SER A 110 3.63 -21.79 36.75
N GLU A 111 2.58 -22.58 36.51
CA GLU A 111 1.45 -22.76 37.44
C GLU A 111 1.22 -24.23 37.82
N SER A 112 2.30 -25.02 38.02
CA SER A 112 2.16 -26.44 38.38
C SER A 112 3.18 -26.98 39.39
N THR A 113 3.93 -26.14 40.09
CA THR A 113 4.85 -26.61 41.15
C THR A 113 4.73 -25.72 42.40
N LYS A 114 3.58 -25.78 43.04
CA LYS A 114 3.40 -25.38 44.44
C LYS A 114 2.22 -26.18 44.98
N ASP A 115 2.48 -27.43 45.33
CA ASP A 115 1.84 -28.13 46.44
C ASP A 115 2.30 -29.59 46.44
N SER A 116 3.20 -29.89 47.37
CA SER A 116 3.27 -31.10 48.23
C SER A 116 4.69 -31.28 48.77
#